data_AF-A0A1G2VN23-F1
#
_entry.id   AF-A0A1G2VN23-F1
#
_cell.length_a   1.000
_cell.length_b   1.000
_cell.length_c   1.000
_cell.angle_alpha   90.00
_cell.angle_beta   90.00
_cell.angle_gamma   90.00
#
_symmetry.space_group_name_H-M   'P 1'
#
loop_
_entity.id
_entity.type
_entity.pdbx_description
1 polymer ?
#
loop_
_entity_poly.entity_id
_entity_poly.type
_entity_poly.pdbx_seq_one_letter_code
_entity_poly.pdbx_strand_id
1 'polypeptide(L)'
;MRKPVFSRSWPQLDSGKRAPEGAEGRAGSFNPAVIDGSLYSPPEVRIQPAAIQKILAYADFCPVEINGFGIVKRLEGNKFLITDAFILPQTVSSISADMDDLAYNRFIVELVQNGLDPYACKLQWHSHVDAPAFFSPKDLRTIRGYLTDFMISLVVNRWREYQCRIDVYKPFPLSLDVPVLAVLSEASQEVLDGCIEDIRAKVKRRRRIPFLGEEVVPESDRRTDAVSRADAERFGP
;
A
#
# COMPACT_ATOMS: atom_id res chain seq x y z
N MET A 1 -29.01 0.08 7.71
CA MET A 1 -27.64 0.07 8.24
C MET A 1 -26.74 -0.69 7.28
N ARG A 2 -25.73 -0.04 6.68
CA ARG A 2 -24.77 -0.71 5.77
C ARG A 2 -23.76 -1.48 6.64
N LYS A 3 -23.48 -2.74 6.29
CA LYS A 3 -22.45 -3.56 6.97
C LYS A 3 -21.07 -2.88 6.81
N PRO A 4 -20.18 -2.93 7.82
CA PRO A 4 -18.81 -2.45 7.66
C PRO A 4 -18.11 -3.20 6.52
N VAL A 5 -17.28 -2.48 5.76
CA VAL A 5 -16.61 -3.00 4.55
C VAL A 5 -15.54 -4.05 4.88
N PHE A 6 -15.15 -4.18 6.15
CA PHE A 6 -14.10 -5.08 6.60
C PHE A 6 -14.62 -5.97 7.74
N SER A 7 -14.97 -7.22 7.42
CA SER A 7 -15.53 -8.19 8.35
C SER A 7 -14.53 -9.30 8.72
N ARG A 8 -13.34 -8.95 9.21
CA ARG A 8 -12.44 -9.92 9.84
C ARG A 8 -11.93 -9.38 11.17
N SER A 9 -11.96 -10.25 12.18
CA SER A 9 -11.46 -10.03 13.52
C SER A 9 -9.96 -9.73 13.47
N TRP A 10 -9.56 -8.55 13.95
CA TRP A 10 -8.17 -8.16 14.09
C TRP A 10 -7.47 -8.93 15.22
N PRO A 11 -6.16 -9.22 15.12
CA PRO A 11 -5.41 -9.77 16.24
C PRO A 11 -5.40 -8.76 17.40
N GLN A 12 -5.76 -9.22 18.61
CA GLN A 12 -5.70 -8.39 19.81
C GLN A 12 -4.25 -7.93 20.05
N LEU A 13 -4.02 -6.61 20.00
CA LEU A 13 -2.78 -5.99 20.45
C LEU A 13 -2.85 -5.85 21.97
N ASP A 14 -2.02 -6.60 22.68
CA ASP A 14 -1.90 -6.53 24.13
C ASP A 14 -1.40 -5.15 24.54
N SER A 15 -2.25 -4.41 25.25
CA SER A 15 -2.02 -3.04 25.67
C SER A 15 -1.81 -3.02 27.18
N GLY A 16 -0.58 -3.29 27.63
CA GLY A 16 -0.27 -2.99 29.01
C GLY A 16 1.04 -3.52 29.57
N LYS A 17 2.03 -2.62 29.70
CA LYS A 17 2.75 -2.43 30.98
C LYS A 17 3.07 -0.94 31.17
N ARG A 18 2.61 -0.40 32.31
CA ARG A 18 2.93 0.94 32.81
C ARG A 18 4.42 1.06 33.14
N ALA A 19 4.98 2.24 32.90
CA ALA A 19 6.32 2.63 33.36
C ALA A 19 6.30 2.86 34.89
N PRO A 20 7.40 2.57 35.62
CA PRO A 20 7.54 3.00 37.00
C PRO A 20 7.99 4.47 37.08
N GLU A 21 7.40 5.19 38.03
CA GLU A 21 7.76 6.54 38.45
C GLU A 21 9.10 6.56 39.22
N GLY A 22 9.86 7.64 39.03
CA GLY A 22 10.84 8.13 40.01
C GLY A 22 12.32 7.80 39.76
N ALA A 23 13.10 8.77 39.28
CA ALA A 23 14.49 8.95 39.66
C ALA A 23 14.93 10.39 39.33
N GLU A 24 15.05 11.21 40.37
CA GLU A 24 15.63 12.56 40.34
C GLU A 24 17.12 12.54 40.00
N GLY A 25 17.60 13.69 39.52
CA GLY A 25 18.86 13.84 38.81
C GLY A 25 20.14 13.53 39.59
N ARG A 26 21.13 13.08 38.82
CA ARG A 26 22.56 13.33 39.04
C ARG A 26 23.21 13.55 37.68
N ALA A 27 23.88 14.68 37.51
CA ALA A 27 24.76 14.94 36.39
C ALA A 27 25.93 13.93 36.43
N GLY A 28 25.80 12.85 35.65
CA GLY A 28 26.82 11.84 35.48
C GLY A 28 27.87 12.31 34.48
N SER A 29 29.13 12.31 34.92
CA SER A 29 30.33 12.54 34.12
C SER A 29 30.33 11.71 32.84
N PHE A 30 30.54 12.36 31.70
CA PHE A 30 30.70 11.72 30.40
C PHE A 30 31.99 10.88 30.40
N ASN A 31 31.87 9.56 30.40
CA ASN A 31 32.99 8.63 30.26
C ASN A 31 32.98 8.09 28.82
N PRO A 32 33.93 8.48 27.94
CA PRO A 32 33.90 8.14 26.52
C PRO A 32 34.25 6.66 26.21
N ALA A 33 34.46 5.83 27.23
CA ALA A 33 35.00 4.48 27.06
C ALA A 33 33.96 3.33 27.07
N VAL A 34 32.66 3.62 27.06
CA VAL A 34 31.61 2.60 26.85
C VAL A 34 30.62 3.10 25.82
N ILE A 35 31.02 3.10 24.55
CA ILE A 35 30.07 3.11 23.45
C ILE A 35 29.60 1.68 23.31
N ASP A 36 28.51 1.34 24.00
CA ASP A 36 27.78 0.10 23.76
C ASP A 36 27.44 0.03 22.26
N GLY A 37 27.89 -1.04 21.59
CA GLY A 37 27.70 -1.26 20.15
C GLY A 37 26.24 -1.35 19.72
N SER A 38 25.29 -1.29 20.66
CA SER A 38 23.85 -1.24 20.41
C SER A 38 23.36 0.01 19.69
N LEU A 39 24.07 1.15 19.80
CA LEU A 39 23.69 2.42 19.15
C LEU A 39 23.91 2.43 17.62
N TYR A 40 24.61 1.44 17.06
CA TYR A 40 25.06 1.42 15.65
C TYR A 40 24.59 0.22 14.85
N SER A 41 23.56 -0.51 15.32
CA SER A 41 22.98 -1.55 14.49
C SER A 41 22.36 -0.94 13.22
N PRO A 42 22.73 -1.40 12.01
CA PRO A 42 22.09 -0.94 10.79
C PRO A 42 20.59 -1.26 10.85
N PRO A 43 19.74 -0.44 10.21
CA PRO A 43 18.32 -0.71 10.18
C PRO A 43 18.02 -2.05 9.53
N GLU A 44 17.10 -2.80 10.14
CA GLU A 44 16.73 -4.15 9.71
C GLU A 44 15.21 -4.25 9.60
N VAL A 45 14.72 -4.74 8.47
CA VAL A 45 13.30 -4.98 8.24
C VAL A 45 13.04 -6.48 8.20
N ARG A 46 12.18 -6.93 9.12
CA ARG A 46 11.66 -8.30 9.18
C ARG A 46 10.23 -8.34 8.69
N ILE A 47 9.85 -9.41 8.02
CA ILE A 47 8.46 -9.63 7.59
C ILE A 47 7.94 -10.90 8.24
N GLN A 48 6.80 -10.81 8.93
CA GLN A 48 6.12 -11.99 9.46
C GLN A 48 5.68 -12.91 8.31
N PRO A 49 5.71 -14.25 8.49
CA PRO A 49 5.32 -15.20 7.45
C PRO A 49 3.94 -14.89 6.84
N ALA A 50 2.94 -14.60 7.67
CA ALA A 50 1.60 -14.27 7.18
C ALA A 50 1.57 -12.99 6.32
N ALA A 51 2.37 -11.98 6.66
CA ALA A 51 2.42 -10.73 5.90
C ALA A 51 3.12 -10.91 4.56
N ILE A 52 4.25 -11.61 4.51
CA ILE A 52 4.94 -11.87 3.23
C ILE A 52 4.10 -12.79 2.34
N GLN A 53 3.42 -13.79 2.91
CA GLN A 53 2.50 -14.66 2.17
C GLN A 53 1.38 -13.86 1.50
N LYS A 54 0.77 -12.89 2.20
CA LYS A 54 -0.23 -12.00 1.60
C LYS A 54 0.35 -11.14 0.47
N ILE A 55 1.48 -10.47 0.71
CA ILE A 55 2.15 -9.63 -0.30
C ILE A 55 2.43 -10.43 -1.58
N LEU A 56 3.00 -11.62 -1.41
CA LEU A 56 3.32 -12.53 -2.51
C LEU A 56 2.07 -13.06 -3.21
N ALA A 57 1.03 -13.47 -2.46
CA ALA A 57 -0.24 -13.90 -3.04
C ALA A 57 -0.92 -12.78 -3.84
N TYR A 58 -0.91 -11.54 -3.34
CA TYR A 58 -1.45 -10.41 -4.08
C TYR A 58 -0.68 -10.16 -5.39
N ALA A 59 0.66 -10.23 -5.36
CA ALA A 59 1.50 -10.07 -6.53
C ALA A 59 1.31 -11.20 -7.56
N ASP A 60 1.07 -12.43 -7.10
CA ASP A 60 0.85 -13.58 -7.98
C ASP A 60 -0.53 -13.51 -8.65
N PHE A 61 -1.59 -13.22 -7.88
CA PHE A 61 -2.96 -13.23 -8.39
C PHE A 61 -3.39 -11.95 -9.10
N CYS A 62 -2.72 -10.81 -8.89
CA CYS A 62 -2.99 -9.59 -9.64
C CYS A 62 -2.11 -9.53 -10.90
N PRO A 63 -2.68 -9.56 -12.12
CA PRO A 63 -1.90 -9.58 -13.36
C PRO A 63 -1.37 -8.20 -13.78
N VAL A 64 -1.56 -7.20 -12.93
CA VAL A 64 -1.10 -5.81 -13.13
C VAL A 64 -0.55 -5.32 -11.79
N GLU A 65 0.21 -4.23 -11.84
CA GLU A 65 0.74 -3.58 -10.64
C GLU A 65 -0.38 -3.30 -9.64
N ILE A 66 -0.12 -3.63 -8.37
CA ILE A 66 -1.04 -3.41 -7.25
C ILE A 66 -0.29 -2.70 -6.13
N ASN A 67 -0.94 -1.73 -5.49
CA ASN A 67 -0.46 -1.09 -4.28
C ASN A 67 -1.07 -1.74 -3.05
N GLY A 68 -0.33 -1.75 -1.95
CA GLY A 68 -0.84 -2.10 -0.64
C GLY A 68 -0.11 -1.39 0.48
N PHE A 69 -0.60 -1.63 1.68
CA PHE A 69 -0.08 -1.11 2.92
C PHE A 69 0.15 -2.24 3.91
N GLY A 70 0.75 -1.90 5.04
CA GLY A 70 0.92 -2.86 6.11
C GLY A 70 1.16 -2.23 7.47
N ILE A 71 1.00 -3.07 8.48
CA ILE A 71 1.21 -2.72 9.88
C ILE A 71 2.65 -3.07 10.25
N VAL A 72 3.33 -2.13 10.89
CA VAL A 72 4.72 -2.27 11.33
C VAL A 72 4.80 -2.06 12.83
N LYS A 73 5.47 -2.99 13.51
CA LYS A 73 5.88 -2.83 14.91
C LYS A 73 7.36 -2.48 14.95
N ARG A 74 7.69 -1.44 15.70
CA ARG A 74 9.09 -1.17 16.06
C ARG A 74 9.51 -2.15 17.15
N LEU A 75 10.63 -2.83 16.93
CA LEU A 75 11.26 -3.70 17.92
C LEU A 75 12.38 -2.92 18.65
N GLU A 76 13.09 -3.58 19.55
CA GLU A 76 14.27 -2.99 20.19
C GLU A 76 15.36 -2.62 19.14
N GLY A 77 15.98 -1.46 19.33
CA GLY A 77 16.99 -0.91 18.43
C GLY A 77 16.42 -0.37 17.11
N ASN A 78 17.15 -0.60 16.00
CA ASN A 78 16.78 -0.15 14.65
C ASN A 78 16.06 -1.26 13.84
N LYS A 79 15.28 -2.09 14.54
CA LYS A 79 14.60 -3.25 13.95
C LYS A 79 13.11 -2.99 13.79
N PHE A 80 12.59 -3.34 12.63
CA PHE A 80 11.18 -3.16 12.28
C PHE A 80 10.58 -4.51 11.88
N LEU A 81 9.36 -4.79 12.34
CA LEU A 81 8.63 -6.00 12.01
C LEU A 81 7.34 -5.64 11.29
N ILE A 82 7.25 -5.99 10.01
CA ILE A 82 6.00 -5.95 9.25
C ILE A 82 5.16 -7.13 9.74
N THR A 83 4.04 -6.82 10.40
CA THR A 83 3.16 -7.83 11.01
C THR A 83 1.96 -8.18 10.16
N ASP A 84 1.53 -7.26 9.31
CA ASP A 84 0.42 -7.52 8.39
C ASP A 84 0.57 -6.72 7.11
N ALA A 85 -0.06 -7.19 6.05
CA ALA A 85 -0.13 -6.53 4.76
C ALA A 85 -1.52 -6.69 4.17
N PHE A 86 -2.01 -5.63 3.52
CA PHE A 86 -3.34 -5.57 2.95
C PHE A 86 -3.37 -4.60 1.78
N ILE A 87 -4.43 -4.69 0.98
CA ILE A 87 -4.71 -3.72 -0.09
C ILE A 87 -5.93 -2.87 0.27
N LEU A 88 -5.93 -1.64 -0.25
CA LEU A 88 -7.06 -0.72 -0.19
C LEU A 88 -7.72 -0.60 -1.58
N PRO A 89 -8.96 -0.08 -1.65
CA PRO A 89 -9.60 0.25 -2.92
C PRO A 89 -8.69 1.09 -3.84
N GLN A 90 -8.51 0.63 -5.07
CA GLN A 90 -7.58 1.23 -6.03
C GLN A 90 -8.01 1.01 -7.48
N THR A 91 -7.56 1.90 -8.36
CA THR A 91 -7.70 1.74 -9.80
C THR A 91 -6.33 1.42 -10.40
N VAL A 92 -6.24 0.28 -11.08
CA VAL A 92 -4.98 -0.24 -11.62
C VAL A 92 -4.95 -0.17 -13.14
N SER A 93 -3.75 -0.03 -13.67
CA SER A 93 -3.40 -0.11 -15.08
C SER A 93 -2.14 -0.98 -15.24
N SER A 94 -1.71 -1.24 -16.48
CA SER A 94 -0.54 -2.07 -16.75
C SER A 94 0.79 -1.47 -16.28
N ILE A 95 0.85 -0.16 -16.00
CA ILE A 95 2.10 0.57 -15.68
C ILE A 95 1.96 1.46 -14.44
N SER A 96 0.81 1.39 -13.76
CA SER A 96 0.59 2.16 -12.55
C SER A 96 -0.65 1.69 -11.82
N ALA A 97 -0.60 1.77 -10.50
CA ALA A 97 -1.76 1.72 -9.64
C ALA A 97 -1.98 3.08 -8.97
N ASP A 98 -3.20 3.60 -9.06
CA ASP A 98 -3.61 4.83 -8.39
C ASP A 98 -4.60 4.44 -7.28
N MET A 99 -4.22 4.74 -6.03
CA MET A 99 -5.06 4.51 -4.86
C MET A 99 -6.23 5.50 -4.86
N ASP A 100 -7.40 5.09 -4.35
CA ASP A 100 -8.46 6.06 -4.02
C ASP A 100 -7.96 7.00 -2.91
N ASP A 101 -7.85 8.29 -3.21
CA ASP A 101 -7.31 9.33 -2.32
C ASP A 101 -7.97 9.33 -0.92
N LEU A 102 -9.23 8.91 -0.84
CA LEU A 102 -9.97 8.85 0.42
C LEU A 102 -9.88 7.48 1.11
N ALA A 103 -9.43 6.43 0.41
CA ALA A 103 -9.37 5.08 0.99
C ALA A 103 -8.37 4.98 2.14
N TYR A 104 -7.18 5.57 1.99
CA TYR A 104 -6.19 5.61 3.07
C TYR A 104 -6.73 6.39 4.28
N ASN A 105 -7.31 7.56 4.06
CA ASN A 105 -7.88 8.38 5.14
C ASN A 105 -9.01 7.66 5.87
N ARG A 106 -9.91 6.98 5.14
CA ARG A 106 -10.96 6.14 5.75
C ARG A 106 -10.37 5.01 6.58
N PHE A 107 -9.34 4.34 6.08
CA PHE A 107 -8.65 3.28 6.80
C PHE A 107 -8.03 3.80 8.11
N ILE A 108 -7.36 4.95 8.09
CA ILE A 108 -6.81 5.57 9.31
C ILE A 108 -7.91 5.90 10.31
N VAL A 109 -9.05 6.44 9.86
CA VAL A 109 -10.21 6.70 10.73
C VAL A 109 -10.76 5.40 11.33
N GLU A 110 -10.83 4.32 10.55
CA GLU A 110 -11.28 3.01 11.03
C GLU A 110 -10.33 2.44 12.09
N LEU A 111 -9.01 2.58 11.94
CA LEU A 111 -8.05 2.17 12.98
C LEU A 111 -8.35 2.88 14.29
N VAL A 112 -8.52 4.21 14.26
CA VAL A 112 -8.84 5.01 15.46
C VAL A 112 -10.16 4.59 16.07
N GLN A 113 -11.21 4.37 15.26
CA GLN A 113 -12.53 3.95 15.74
C GLN A 113 -12.52 2.57 16.41
N ASN A 114 -11.59 1.70 16.01
CA ASN A 114 -11.40 0.38 16.61
C ASN A 114 -10.39 0.38 17.77
N GLY A 115 -9.92 1.55 18.22
CA GLY A 115 -8.93 1.67 19.29
C GLY A 115 -7.53 1.18 18.91
N LEU A 116 -7.24 1.10 17.61
CA LEU A 116 -5.93 0.72 17.08
C LEU A 116 -5.09 1.97 16.83
N ASP A 117 -3.76 1.79 16.85
CA ASP A 117 -2.82 2.87 16.60
C ASP A 117 -2.80 3.26 15.10
N PRO A 118 -3.24 4.47 14.72
CA PRO A 118 -3.18 4.93 13.33
C PRO A 118 -1.74 5.08 12.82
N TYR A 119 -0.76 5.24 13.72
CA TYR A 119 0.65 5.32 13.35
C TYR A 119 1.29 3.95 13.14
N ALA A 120 0.57 2.84 13.31
CA ALA A 120 1.13 1.53 13.03
C ALA A 120 1.22 1.23 11.51
N CYS A 121 0.49 1.97 10.67
CA CYS A 121 0.54 1.83 9.22
C CYS A 121 1.80 2.48 8.62
N LYS A 122 2.92 1.78 8.63
CA LYS A 122 4.25 2.27 8.18
C LYS A 122 4.87 1.44 7.06
N LEU A 123 4.10 0.58 6.40
CA LEU A 123 4.51 -0.08 5.18
C LEU A 123 3.65 0.46 4.03
N GLN A 124 4.30 0.87 2.94
CA GLN A 124 3.74 0.89 1.60
C GLN A 124 4.45 -0.20 0.79
N TRP A 125 3.71 -0.97 0.01
CA TRP A 125 4.31 -1.90 -0.93
C TRP A 125 3.59 -1.87 -2.28
N HIS A 126 4.28 -2.25 -3.34
CA HIS A 126 3.65 -2.46 -4.63
C HIS A 126 4.33 -3.58 -5.43
N SER A 127 3.63 -4.10 -6.44
CA SER A 127 4.14 -5.18 -7.29
C SER A 127 4.61 -4.70 -8.66
N HIS A 128 5.76 -5.21 -9.11
CA HIS A 128 6.23 -5.04 -10.49
C HIS A 128 5.81 -6.21 -11.40
N VAL A 129 4.92 -7.10 -10.95
CA VAL A 129 4.41 -8.26 -11.69
C VAL A 129 5.56 -9.10 -12.28
N ASP A 130 5.87 -8.94 -13.57
CA ASP A 130 6.89 -9.65 -14.33
C ASP A 130 8.08 -8.73 -14.70
N ALA A 131 8.31 -7.65 -13.95
CA ALA A 131 9.44 -6.74 -14.10
C ALA A 131 10.33 -6.76 -12.84
N PRO A 132 11.63 -6.39 -12.97
CA PRO A 132 12.55 -6.36 -11.83
C PRO A 132 12.04 -5.47 -10.71
N ALA A 133 12.30 -5.84 -9.46
CA ALA A 133 11.94 -5.02 -8.31
C ALA A 133 12.87 -3.79 -8.22
N PHE A 134 12.34 -2.60 -8.51
CA PHE A 134 13.05 -1.34 -8.32
C PHE A 134 12.12 -0.16 -8.01
N PHE A 135 12.63 0.95 -7.45
CA PHE A 135 11.84 2.18 -7.29
C PHE A 135 11.95 3.08 -8.53
N SER A 136 10.84 3.29 -9.22
CA SER A 136 10.73 4.22 -10.35
C SER A 136 10.70 5.69 -9.89
N PRO A 137 10.92 6.67 -10.79
CA PRO A 137 10.73 8.08 -10.46
C PRO A 137 9.31 8.43 -10.01
N LYS A 138 8.27 7.69 -10.44
CA LYS A 138 6.90 7.89 -9.95
C LYS A 138 6.82 7.45 -8.48
N ASP A 139 7.38 6.30 -8.15
CA ASP A 139 7.39 5.74 -6.79
C ASP A 139 8.12 6.67 -5.83
N LEU A 140 9.28 7.17 -6.22
CA LEU A 140 10.05 8.12 -5.41
C LEU A 140 9.27 9.41 -5.11
N ARG A 141 8.41 9.88 -6.01
CA ARG A 141 7.54 11.04 -5.75
C ARG A 141 6.44 10.69 -4.75
N THR A 142 5.81 9.52 -4.90
CA THR A 142 4.80 9.03 -3.96
C THR A 142 5.38 8.89 -2.55
N ILE A 143 6.53 8.23 -2.43
CA ILE A 143 7.24 8.02 -1.16
C ILE A 143 7.51 9.36 -0.47
N ARG A 144 8.06 10.35 -1.20
CA ARG A 144 8.33 11.68 -0.64
C ARG A 144 7.08 12.46 -0.20
N GLY A 145 5.89 12.06 -0.66
CA GLY A 145 4.63 12.73 -0.36
C GLY A 145 4.02 12.38 0.99
N TYR A 146 4.54 11.39 1.71
CA TYR A 146 3.95 10.97 2.98
C TYR A 146 4.15 11.99 4.10
N LEU A 147 3.10 12.23 4.87
CA LEU A 147 3.09 13.11 6.04
C LEU A 147 3.26 12.30 7.33
N THR A 148 4.42 11.67 7.48
CA THR A 148 4.76 10.75 8.58
C THR A 148 6.19 11.00 9.08
N ASP A 149 6.61 10.37 10.17
CA ASP A 149 8.00 10.39 10.66
C ASP A 149 8.90 9.46 9.85
N PHE A 150 8.43 8.26 9.52
CA PHE A 150 9.06 7.34 8.58
C PHE A 150 8.04 6.49 7.82
N MET A 151 8.49 5.87 6.73
CA MET A 151 7.76 4.86 5.96
C MET A 151 8.75 3.80 5.47
N ILE A 152 8.35 2.54 5.50
CA ILE A 152 9.03 1.44 4.83
C ILE A 152 8.37 1.25 3.47
N SER A 153 9.16 1.24 2.42
CA SER A 153 8.68 0.98 1.06
C SER A 153 9.27 -0.32 0.55
N LEU A 154 8.41 -1.19 0.00
CA LEU A 154 8.77 -2.50 -0.51
C LEU A 154 8.23 -2.69 -1.93
N VAL A 155 9.12 -3.01 -2.87
CA VAL A 155 8.73 -3.49 -4.20
C VAL A 155 8.93 -5.00 -4.23
N VAL A 156 7.94 -5.73 -4.75
CA VAL A 156 8.05 -7.18 -4.99
C VAL A 156 7.69 -7.53 -6.43
N ASN A 157 8.08 -8.70 -6.89
CA ASN A 157 7.58 -9.27 -8.13
C ASN A 157 7.29 -10.77 -8.02
N ARG A 158 6.79 -11.36 -9.10
CA ARG A 158 6.44 -12.79 -9.17
C ARG A 158 7.66 -13.72 -9.15
N TRP A 159 8.83 -13.20 -9.49
CA TRP A 159 10.11 -13.90 -9.37
C TRP A 159 10.66 -13.91 -7.95
N ARG A 160 9.91 -13.35 -6.98
CA ARG A 160 10.31 -13.22 -5.57
C ARG A 160 11.53 -12.33 -5.37
N GLU A 161 11.79 -11.43 -6.32
CA GLU A 161 12.74 -10.34 -6.11
C GLU A 161 12.07 -9.26 -5.26
N TYR A 162 12.87 -8.58 -4.46
CA TYR A 162 12.41 -7.49 -3.61
C TYR A 162 13.45 -6.38 -3.51
N GLN A 163 12.97 -5.14 -3.50
CA GLN A 163 13.75 -3.98 -3.07
C GLN A 163 13.03 -3.32 -1.90
N CYS A 164 13.74 -3.06 -0.81
CA CYS A 164 13.20 -2.43 0.38
C CYS A 164 14.03 -1.24 0.77
N ARG A 165 13.35 -0.19 1.24
CA ARG A 165 13.97 1.02 1.76
C ARG A 165 13.18 1.56 2.93
N ILE A 166 13.86 2.33 3.78
CA ILE A 166 13.27 3.14 4.83
C ILE A 166 13.50 4.60 4.50
N ASP A 167 12.42 5.37 4.50
CA ASP A 167 12.44 6.81 4.36
C ASP A 167 12.06 7.45 5.70
N VAL A 168 12.98 8.20 6.28
CA VAL A 168 12.78 9.04 7.47
C VAL A 168 12.60 10.47 6.99
N TYR A 169 11.52 11.13 7.39
CA TYR A 169 11.17 12.47 6.88
C TYR A 169 11.57 13.60 7.83
N LYS A 170 11.81 13.29 9.11
CA LYS A 170 12.15 14.27 10.17
C LYS A 170 13.24 13.72 11.10
N PRO A 171 14.10 14.59 11.68
CA PRO A 171 14.18 16.03 11.45
C PRO A 171 14.88 16.40 10.12
N PHE A 172 15.65 15.48 9.55
CA PHE A 172 16.25 15.61 8.22
C PHE A 172 15.81 14.43 7.35
N PRO A 173 15.40 14.66 6.09
CA PRO A 173 15.05 13.56 5.19
C PRO A 173 16.24 12.64 4.91
N LEU A 174 16.06 11.34 5.16
CA LEU A 174 17.05 10.30 4.92
C LEU A 174 16.38 9.09 4.30
N SER A 175 17.01 8.53 3.28
CA SER A 175 16.56 7.31 2.60
C SER A 175 17.66 6.26 2.68
N LEU A 176 17.33 5.06 3.13
CA LEU A 176 18.26 3.94 3.26
C LEU A 176 17.67 2.71 2.59
N ASP A 177 18.40 2.12 1.63
CA ASP A 177 18.10 0.76 1.18
C ASP A 177 18.43 -0.22 2.31
N VAL A 178 17.52 -1.15 2.60
CA VAL A 178 17.65 -2.07 3.73
C VAL A 178 17.43 -3.51 3.30
N PRO A 179 18.19 -4.48 3.85
CA PRO A 179 17.93 -5.88 3.60
C PRO A 179 16.58 -6.29 4.22
N VAL A 180 15.87 -7.17 3.51
CA VAL A 180 14.64 -7.80 4.01
C VAL A 180 14.97 -9.17 4.56
N LEU A 181 14.59 -9.41 5.81
CA LEU A 181 14.61 -10.74 6.42
C LEU A 181 13.19 -11.28 6.47
N ALA A 182 12.89 -12.22 5.58
CA ALA A 182 11.60 -12.91 5.55
C ALA A 182 11.83 -14.41 5.59
N VAL A 183 11.07 -15.11 6.44
CA VAL A 183 10.97 -16.57 6.36
C VAL A 183 9.90 -16.90 5.34
N LEU A 184 10.33 -17.42 4.19
CA LEU A 184 9.42 -17.86 3.15
C LEU A 184 8.84 -19.22 3.52
N SER A 185 7.52 -19.30 3.54
CA SER A 185 6.77 -20.55 3.68
C SER A 185 5.54 -20.50 2.79
N GLU A 186 5.03 -21.66 2.41
CA GLU A 186 3.83 -21.75 1.60
C GLU A 186 2.63 -21.14 2.32
N ALA A 187 1.87 -20.33 1.60
CA ALA A 187 0.63 -19.74 2.12
C ALA A 187 -0.45 -20.83 2.21
N SER A 188 -1.23 -20.80 3.29
CA SER A 188 -2.41 -21.66 3.39
C SER A 188 -3.46 -21.26 2.34
N GLN A 189 -4.32 -22.21 1.96
CA GLN A 189 -5.41 -21.93 1.01
C GLN A 189 -6.31 -20.77 1.48
N GLU A 190 -6.52 -20.64 2.79
CA GLU A 190 -7.29 -19.53 3.39
C GLU A 190 -6.67 -18.16 3.10
N VAL A 191 -5.34 -18.04 3.17
CA VAL A 191 -4.63 -16.80 2.85
C VAL A 191 -4.78 -16.48 1.36
N LEU A 192 -4.61 -17.49 0.49
CA LEU A 192 -4.75 -17.32 -0.95
C LEU A 192 -6.17 -16.86 -1.33
N ASP A 193 -7.19 -17.56 -0.82
CA ASP A 193 -8.61 -17.25 -1.07
C ASP A 193 -8.98 -15.85 -0.59
N GLY A 194 -8.51 -15.48 0.61
CA GLY A 194 -8.69 -14.12 1.15
C GLY A 194 -8.06 -13.04 0.27
N CYS A 195 -6.86 -13.29 -0.25
CA CYS A 195 -6.20 -12.34 -1.16
C CYS A 195 -6.94 -12.21 -2.50
N ILE A 196 -7.44 -13.32 -3.04
CA ILE A 196 -8.24 -13.32 -4.27
C ILE A 196 -9.56 -12.55 -4.07
N GLU A 197 -10.25 -12.77 -2.96
CA GLU A 197 -11.46 -12.04 -2.61
C GLU A 197 -11.20 -10.53 -2.48
N ASP A 198 -10.13 -10.16 -1.77
CA ASP A 198 -9.69 -8.78 -1.63
C ASP A 198 -9.43 -8.12 -2.98
N ILE A 199 -8.69 -8.79 -3.88
CA ILE A 199 -8.42 -8.28 -5.24
C ILE A 199 -9.74 -8.04 -5.96
N ARG A 200 -10.66 -9.00 -5.96
CA ARG A 200 -11.97 -8.87 -6.63
C ARG A 200 -12.78 -7.70 -6.07
N ALA A 201 -12.73 -7.48 -4.76
CA ALA A 201 -13.52 -6.43 -4.11
C ALA A 201 -12.91 -5.03 -4.26
N LYS A 202 -11.57 -4.92 -4.27
CA LYS A 202 -10.87 -3.64 -4.08
C LYS A 202 -10.15 -3.15 -5.33
N VAL A 203 -9.87 -4.02 -6.30
CA VAL A 203 -9.10 -3.67 -7.49
C VAL A 203 -10.03 -3.45 -8.68
N LYS A 204 -10.07 -2.21 -9.19
CA LYS A 204 -10.78 -1.87 -10.43
C LYS A 204 -9.77 -1.63 -11.54
N ARG A 205 -9.98 -2.20 -12.71
CA ARG A 205 -9.15 -1.85 -13.88
C ARG A 205 -9.64 -0.56 -14.50
N ARG A 206 -8.71 0.34 -14.81
CA ARG A 206 -9.03 1.50 -15.65
C ARG A 206 -9.44 0.96 -17.02
N ARG A 207 -10.70 1.18 -17.42
CA ARG A 207 -11.12 0.89 -18.79
C ARG A 207 -10.29 1.78 -19.71
N ARG A 208 -9.47 1.18 -20.57
CA ARG A 208 -9.09 1.86 -21.82
C ARG A 208 -10.41 2.06 -22.56
N ILE A 209 -10.88 3.30 -22.68
CA ILE A 209 -11.89 3.63 -23.68
C ILE A 209 -11.14 3.53 -25.00
N PRO A 210 -11.41 2.51 -25.83
CA PRO A 210 -10.91 2.53 -27.19
C PRO A 210 -11.77 3.58 -27.88
N PHE A 211 -11.16 4.67 -28.33
CA PHE A 211 -11.81 5.61 -29.24
C PHE A 211 -12.90 6.50 -28.62
N LEU A 212 -12.47 7.61 -28.00
CA LEU A 212 -13.11 8.93 -28.12
C LEU A 212 -11.99 9.99 -27.92
N GLY A 213 -11.76 10.97 -28.79
CA GLY A 213 -12.64 11.39 -29.88
C GLY A 213 -14.02 11.67 -29.33
N GLU A 214 -14.12 12.66 -28.45
CA GLU A 214 -15.25 12.95 -27.54
C GLU A 214 -16.61 13.10 -28.25
N GLU A 215 -17.57 12.27 -27.83
CA GLU A 215 -18.95 12.58 -27.44
C GLU A 215 -19.70 11.29 -27.03
N VAL A 216 -20.31 11.32 -25.84
CA VAL A 216 -21.31 10.33 -25.42
C VAL A 216 -22.67 10.85 -25.84
N VAL A 217 -23.33 10.18 -26.79
CA VAL A 217 -24.78 10.33 -27.02
C VAL A 217 -25.48 9.09 -26.46
N PRO A 218 -26.48 9.22 -25.57
CA PRO A 218 -27.23 8.09 -25.05
C PRO A 218 -28.04 7.36 -26.13
N GLU A 219 -28.06 6.02 -26.08
CA GLU A 219 -28.76 5.11 -27.01
C GLU A 219 -30.30 5.16 -26.92
N SER A 220 -30.89 6.21 -26.35
CA SER A 220 -32.34 6.45 -26.34
C SER A 220 -32.84 7.31 -27.50
N ASP A 221 -31.95 7.99 -28.24
CA ASP A 221 -32.32 8.94 -29.30
C ASP A 221 -32.31 8.36 -30.73
N ARG A 222 -32.25 7.04 -30.89
CA ARG A 222 -32.44 6.39 -32.21
C ARG A 222 -33.90 6.05 -32.48
N ARG A 223 -34.79 7.03 -32.44
CA ARG A 223 -36.09 6.98 -33.14
C ARG A 223 -36.41 8.36 -33.68
N THR A 224 -36.76 8.37 -34.99
CA THR A 224 -37.14 9.50 -35.85
C THR A 224 -36.00 10.52 -36.03
N ASP A 225 -35.24 10.47 -37.13
CA ASP A 225 -35.67 11.14 -38.36
C ASP A 225 -35.18 10.41 -39.63
N ALA A 226 -36.10 9.70 -40.27
CA ALA A 226 -36.03 9.36 -41.69
C ALA A 226 -37.26 9.94 -42.38
N VAL A 227 -37.32 11.28 -42.46
CA VAL A 227 -38.26 11.98 -43.35
C VAL A 227 -37.52 13.14 -44.03
N SER A 228 -37.56 13.11 -45.36
CA SER A 228 -37.24 14.19 -46.31
C SER A 228 -35.77 14.49 -46.63
N ARG A 229 -35.17 13.67 -47.51
CA ARG A 229 -34.34 14.17 -48.62
C ARG A 229 -34.63 13.38 -49.89
N ALA A 230 -35.82 13.61 -50.42
CA ALA A 230 -36.20 13.26 -51.79
C ALA A 230 -37.18 14.34 -52.25
N ASP A 231 -36.65 15.54 -52.56
CA ASP A 231 -37.36 16.63 -53.28
C ASP A 231 -36.36 17.78 -53.59
N ALA A 232 -35.23 17.45 -54.22
CA ALA A 232 -34.28 18.45 -54.73
C ALA A 232 -33.95 18.24 -56.22
N GLU A 233 -34.88 17.64 -56.98
CA GLU A 233 -34.86 17.62 -58.43
C GLU A 233 -36.22 18.08 -58.98
N ARG A 234 -36.52 19.37 -58.81
CA ARG A 234 -37.46 20.10 -59.67
C ARG A 234 -37.16 21.59 -59.50
N PHE A 235 -37.03 22.28 -60.64
CA PHE A 235 -36.74 23.70 -60.84
C PHE A 235 -35.25 24.06 -60.98
N GLY A 236 -34.81 23.99 -62.25
CA GLY A 236 -33.62 24.68 -62.76
C GLY A 236 -33.83 26.21 -62.84
N PRO A 237 -32.88 26.91 -63.45
CA PRO A 237 -33.03 27.24 -64.88
C PRO A 237 -32.03 26.55 -65.81
#